data_AF-A0A8B6F7U0-F1
#
_entry.id   AF-A0A8B6F7U0-F1
#
_cell.length_a   1.000
_cell.length_b   1.000
_cell.length_c   1.000
_cell.angle_alpha   90.00
_cell.angle_beta   90.00
_cell.angle_gamma   90.00
#
_symmetry.space_group_name_H-M   'P 1'
#
loop_
_entity.id
_entity.type
_entity.pdbx_description
1 polymer ?
#
loop_
_entity_poly.entity_id
_entity_poly.type
_entity_poly.pdbx_seq_one_letter_code
_entity_poly.pdbx_strand_id
1 'polypeptide(L)'
;MYYMHCVTKLLFFFCRKISIEERDFLQIVFLLHRVACPAVRLKFNTIFHSKELKQTLEDNKNKLTQLKIEKRITPSQWDLLFPTNDKTSSKDFGLKLMLILISNLKPLDVNEEEMQALKSLESYLYTVARSNSGRVSNGNFEDYCKDICSAIILICGDSYEKRFTNICCSLHIDLEIKKYLKTLCSE
;
A
#
# COMPACT_ATOMS: atom_id res chain seq x y z
N MET A 1 3.53 13.95 1.86
CA MET A 1 4.58 14.41 2.78
C MET A 1 4.89 13.46 3.97
N TYR A 2 4.17 12.33 4.15
CA TYR A 2 4.52 11.31 5.17
C TYR A 2 5.53 10.25 4.66
N TYR A 3 5.62 10.05 3.34
CA TYR A 3 6.49 9.06 2.70
C TYR A 3 7.98 9.34 2.87
N MET A 4 8.39 10.60 2.69
CA MET A 4 9.79 10.99 2.85
C MET A 4 10.27 10.72 4.28
N HIS A 5 9.47 10.98 5.32
CA HIS A 5 9.94 10.83 6.70
C HIS A 5 10.21 9.37 7.13
N CYS A 6 9.48 8.40 6.58
CA CYS A 6 9.82 6.99 6.75
C CYS A 6 11.07 6.63 5.92
N VAL A 7 11.15 7.05 4.66
CA VAL A 7 12.29 6.76 3.77
C VAL A 7 13.60 7.41 4.26
N THR A 8 13.58 8.63 4.81
CA THR A 8 14.79 9.26 5.35
C THR A 8 15.33 8.53 6.59
N LYS A 9 14.46 7.92 7.40
CA LYS A 9 14.89 7.01 8.49
C LYS A 9 15.43 5.70 7.95
N LEU A 10 14.86 5.20 6.85
CA LEU A 10 15.31 3.98 6.16
C LEU A 10 16.75 4.11 5.61
N LEU A 11 17.12 5.30 5.13
CA LEU A 11 18.48 5.61 4.65
C LEU A 11 19.53 5.63 5.76
N PHE A 12 19.15 5.95 7.01
CA PHE A 12 20.07 6.01 8.15
C PHE A 12 20.56 4.61 8.61
N PHE A 13 19.89 3.53 8.18
CA PHE A 13 20.19 2.16 8.62
C PHE A 13 21.36 1.50 7.89
N PHE A 14 21.92 2.09 6.83
CA PHE A 14 22.99 1.46 6.05
C PHE A 14 24.34 1.34 6.79
N CYS A 15 24.55 2.06 7.90
CA CYS A 15 25.82 2.09 8.63
C CYS A 15 25.78 1.47 10.05
N ARG A 16 24.65 0.90 10.50
CA ARG A 16 24.55 0.31 11.85
C ARG A 16 23.83 -1.05 11.81
N LYS A 17 24.16 -1.91 12.78
CA LYS A 17 23.42 -3.15 13.06
C LYS A 17 21.96 -2.81 13.38
N ILE A 18 21.05 -3.14 12.46
CA ILE A 18 19.59 -2.99 12.64
C ILE A 18 19.11 -3.87 13.80
N SER A 19 18.18 -3.35 14.60
CA SER A 19 17.50 -4.16 15.62
C SER A 19 16.51 -5.14 14.99
N ILE A 20 16.03 -6.11 15.78
CA ILE A 20 14.97 -7.03 15.35
C ILE A 20 13.68 -6.23 15.04
N GLU A 21 13.29 -5.32 15.94
CA GLU A 21 12.09 -4.48 15.76
C GLU A 21 12.13 -3.58 14.51
N GLU A 22 13.32 -3.10 14.15
CA GLU A 22 13.55 -2.30 12.93
C GLU A 22 13.45 -3.18 11.68
N ARG A 23 13.99 -4.40 11.73
CA ARG A 23 13.82 -5.40 10.66
C ARG A 23 12.36 -5.77 10.49
N ASP A 24 11.64 -5.98 11.56
CA ASP A 24 10.22 -6.36 11.53
C ASP A 24 9.36 -5.23 10.96
N PHE A 25 9.63 -3.99 11.36
CA PHE A 25 9.02 -2.82 10.73
C PHE A 25 9.30 -2.76 9.22
N LEU A 26 10.56 -2.97 8.81
CA LEU A 26 10.97 -3.01 7.41
C LEU A 26 10.23 -4.09 6.61
N GLN A 27 10.05 -5.27 7.19
CA GLN A 27 9.31 -6.37 6.59
C GLN A 27 7.84 -5.99 6.37
N ILE A 28 7.19 -5.36 7.34
CA ILE A 28 5.81 -4.90 7.16
C ILE A 28 5.70 -3.81 6.09
N VAL A 29 6.60 -2.83 6.09
CA VAL A 29 6.67 -1.80 5.03
C VAL A 29 6.82 -2.47 3.67
N PHE A 30 7.73 -3.43 3.55
CA PHE A 30 7.94 -4.19 2.32
C PHE A 30 6.67 -4.93 1.89
N LEU A 31 5.99 -5.62 2.82
CA LEU A 31 4.73 -6.31 2.53
C LEU A 31 3.66 -5.33 2.03
N LEU A 32 3.48 -4.18 2.67
CA LEU A 32 2.46 -3.23 2.23
C LEU A 32 2.78 -2.60 0.86
N HIS A 33 4.04 -2.26 0.59
CA HIS A 33 4.40 -1.52 -0.62
C HIS A 33 4.77 -2.39 -1.83
N ARG A 34 5.44 -3.53 -1.60
CA ARG A 34 5.96 -4.38 -2.68
C ARG A 34 5.06 -5.57 -2.96
N VAL A 35 4.24 -5.96 -1.99
CA VAL A 35 3.38 -7.14 -2.07
C VAL A 35 1.91 -6.72 -2.18
N ALA A 36 1.37 -6.01 -1.18
CA ALA A 36 -0.04 -5.60 -1.16
C ALA A 36 -0.38 -4.57 -2.25
N CYS A 37 0.47 -3.56 -2.49
CA CYS A 37 0.18 -2.52 -3.47
C CYS A 37 -0.02 -3.07 -4.90
N PRO A 38 0.87 -3.91 -5.47
CA PRO A 38 0.60 -4.56 -6.75
C PRO A 38 -0.65 -5.45 -6.74
N ALA A 39 -0.89 -6.18 -5.65
CA ALA A 39 -2.03 -7.09 -5.52
C ALA A 39 -3.36 -6.31 -5.56
N VAL A 40 -3.49 -5.28 -4.71
CA VAL A 40 -4.66 -4.38 -4.70
C VAL A 40 -4.81 -3.66 -6.03
N ARG A 41 -3.73 -3.32 -6.75
CA ARG A 41 -3.83 -2.71 -8.08
C ARG A 41 -4.50 -3.62 -9.11
N LEU A 42 -4.29 -4.94 -9.03
CA LEU A 42 -4.97 -5.87 -9.93
C LEU A 42 -6.48 -5.85 -9.68
N LYS A 43 -6.90 -5.98 -8.42
CA LYS A 43 -8.32 -5.85 -8.04
C LYS A 43 -8.88 -4.47 -8.40
N PHE A 44 -8.11 -3.41 -8.19
CA PHE A 44 -8.49 -2.06 -8.59
C PHE A 44 -8.79 -2.00 -10.09
N ASN A 45 -7.95 -2.59 -10.94
CA ASN A 45 -8.15 -2.59 -12.39
C ASN A 45 -9.30 -3.49 -12.87
N THR A 46 -9.75 -4.47 -12.06
CA THR A 46 -10.97 -5.22 -12.34
C THR A 46 -12.23 -4.43 -12.01
N ILE A 47 -12.17 -3.53 -11.02
CA ILE A 47 -13.29 -2.66 -10.62
C ILE A 47 -13.35 -1.40 -11.49
N PHE A 48 -12.20 -0.80 -11.76
CA PHE A 48 -12.04 0.41 -12.55
C PHE A 48 -11.30 0.07 -13.83
N HIS A 49 -12.05 -0.28 -14.89
CA HIS A 49 -11.45 -0.54 -16.19
C HIS A 49 -10.63 0.67 -16.66
N SER A 50 -9.42 0.43 -17.19
CA SER A 50 -8.48 1.50 -17.53
C SER A 50 -9.03 2.52 -18.53
N LYS A 51 -9.97 2.10 -19.40
CA LYS A 51 -10.65 2.97 -20.37
C LYS A 51 -11.70 3.88 -19.73
N GLU A 52 -12.27 3.45 -18.61
CA GLU A 52 -13.38 4.11 -17.91
C GLU A 52 -12.93 4.87 -16.66
N LEU A 53 -11.69 4.65 -16.22
CA LEU A 53 -11.13 5.26 -15.01
C LEU A 53 -11.28 6.78 -15.04
N LYS A 54 -10.89 7.43 -16.13
CA LYS A 54 -11.00 8.89 -16.27
C LYS A 54 -12.44 9.36 -16.13
N GLN A 55 -13.37 8.74 -16.85
CA GLN A 55 -14.79 9.09 -16.80
C GLN A 55 -15.34 8.90 -15.38
N THR A 56 -15.03 7.77 -14.75
CA THR A 56 -15.45 7.47 -13.38
C THR A 56 -14.95 8.52 -12.37
N LEU A 57 -13.72 9.02 -12.54
CA LEU A 57 -13.18 10.07 -11.69
C LEU A 57 -13.87 11.43 -11.92
N GLU A 58 -14.15 11.79 -13.17
CA GLU A 58 -14.88 13.02 -13.49
C GLU A 58 -16.34 12.98 -12.99
N ASP A 59 -17.04 11.85 -13.18
CA ASP A 59 -18.40 11.66 -12.68
C ASP A 59 -18.48 11.78 -11.15
N ASN A 60 -17.40 11.41 -10.46
CA ASN A 60 -17.29 11.46 -9.00
C ASN A 60 -16.48 12.65 -8.47
N LYS A 61 -16.19 13.65 -9.30
CA LYS A 61 -15.30 14.78 -8.94
C LYS A 61 -15.74 15.53 -7.69
N ASN A 62 -17.04 15.71 -7.48
CA ASN A 62 -17.59 16.37 -6.28
C ASN A 62 -17.24 15.59 -5.01
N LYS A 63 -17.41 14.26 -5.03
CA LYS A 63 -17.07 13.38 -3.91
C LYS A 63 -15.57 13.35 -3.66
N LEU A 64 -14.76 13.30 -4.72
CA LEU A 64 -13.30 13.37 -4.61
C LEU A 64 -12.83 14.72 -4.05
N THR A 65 -13.48 15.82 -4.45
CA THR A 65 -13.19 17.16 -3.92
C THR A 65 -13.48 17.22 -2.42
N GLN A 66 -14.59 16.64 -1.98
CA GLN A 66 -14.92 16.53 -0.56
C GLN A 66 -13.84 15.75 0.21
N LEU A 67 -13.40 14.60 -0.32
CA LEU A 67 -12.31 13.82 0.27
C LEU A 67 -10.96 14.57 0.33
N LYS A 68 -10.72 15.48 -0.62
CA LYS A 68 -9.56 16.39 -0.59
C LYS A 68 -9.70 17.44 0.51
N ILE A 69 -10.87 18.05 0.67
CA ILE A 69 -11.16 19.01 1.76
C ILE A 69 -10.97 18.35 3.12
N GLU A 70 -11.44 17.10 3.26
CA GLU A 70 -11.25 16.26 4.45
C GLU A 70 -9.81 15.77 4.66
N LYS A 71 -8.87 16.14 3.77
CA LYS A 71 -7.46 15.73 3.80
C LYS A 71 -7.23 14.22 3.71
N ARG A 72 -8.22 13.47 3.21
CA ARG A 72 -8.07 12.04 2.89
C ARG A 72 -7.26 11.84 1.62
N ILE A 73 -7.43 12.74 0.65
CA ILE A 73 -6.63 12.83 -0.58
C ILE A 73 -5.67 14.02 -0.47
N THR A 74 -4.37 13.77 -0.63
CA THR A 74 -3.34 14.82 -0.61
C THR A 74 -3.27 15.56 -1.96
N PRO A 75 -2.66 16.76 -2.03
CA PRO A 75 -2.44 17.46 -3.30
C PRO A 75 -1.71 16.58 -4.33
N SER A 76 -0.64 15.90 -3.94
CA SER A 76 0.08 15.00 -4.86
C SER A 76 -0.76 13.82 -5.35
N GLN A 77 -1.68 13.30 -4.52
CA GLN A 77 -2.63 12.28 -4.96
C GLN A 77 -3.69 12.85 -5.89
N TRP A 78 -4.12 14.08 -5.65
CA TRP A 78 -5.07 14.79 -6.52
C TRP A 78 -4.51 14.96 -7.93
N ASP A 79 -3.24 15.34 -8.05
CA ASP A 79 -2.57 15.53 -9.33
C ASP A 79 -2.43 14.21 -10.12
N LEU A 80 -2.43 13.06 -9.43
CA LEU A 80 -2.51 11.74 -10.07
C LEU A 80 -3.92 11.41 -10.59
N LEU A 81 -4.97 11.87 -9.90
CA LEU A 81 -6.36 11.66 -10.33
C LEU A 81 -6.72 12.54 -11.52
N PHE A 82 -6.27 13.81 -11.49
CA PHE A 82 -6.56 14.84 -12.48
C PHE A 82 -5.27 15.46 -13.02
N PRO A 83 -4.46 14.70 -13.80
CA PRO A 83 -3.19 15.18 -14.31
C PRO A 83 -3.39 16.21 -15.45
N THR A 84 -2.47 17.16 -15.56
CA THR A 84 -2.52 18.23 -16.58
C THR A 84 -2.44 17.71 -18.02
N ASN A 85 -1.78 16.56 -18.23
CA ASN A 85 -1.64 15.92 -19.54
C ASN A 85 -2.84 15.04 -19.92
N ASP A 86 -3.89 15.03 -19.10
CA ASP A 86 -5.16 14.35 -19.34
C ASP A 86 -5.08 12.81 -19.48
N LYS A 87 -3.96 12.22 -19.05
CA LYS A 87 -3.71 10.76 -19.05
C LYS A 87 -3.71 10.21 -17.63
N THR A 88 -4.89 9.85 -17.13
CA THR A 88 -5.02 9.17 -15.83
C THR A 88 -4.69 7.68 -15.98
N SER A 89 -3.83 7.16 -15.11
CA SER A 89 -3.52 5.72 -15.00
C SER A 89 -3.35 5.30 -13.55
N SER A 90 -3.81 4.09 -13.20
CA SER A 90 -3.62 3.50 -11.87
C SER A 90 -2.18 3.03 -11.60
N LYS A 91 -1.29 3.08 -12.60
CA LYS A 91 0.10 2.64 -12.51
C LYS A 91 0.83 3.31 -11.33
N ASP A 92 0.63 4.62 -11.18
CA ASP A 92 1.34 5.43 -10.19
C ASP A 92 0.52 5.63 -8.91
N PHE A 93 -0.65 5.00 -8.81
CA PHE A 93 -1.46 5.07 -7.60
C PHE A 93 -0.80 4.22 -6.51
N GLY A 94 -0.52 4.85 -5.37
CA GLY A 94 -0.11 4.15 -4.15
C GLY A 94 -1.28 3.43 -3.49
N LEU A 95 -0.96 2.44 -2.64
CA LEU A 95 -1.95 1.59 -1.96
C LEU A 95 -3.07 2.41 -1.29
N LYS A 96 -2.74 3.42 -0.47
CA LYS A 96 -3.71 4.29 0.19
C LYS A 96 -4.72 4.92 -0.79
N LEU A 97 -4.27 5.41 -1.95
CA LEU A 97 -5.15 6.04 -2.92
C LEU A 97 -6.13 5.03 -3.51
N MET A 98 -5.65 3.84 -3.89
CA MET A 98 -6.50 2.77 -4.41
C MET A 98 -7.56 2.32 -3.39
N LEU A 99 -7.18 2.16 -2.11
CA LEU A 99 -8.11 1.82 -1.04
C LEU A 99 -9.20 2.89 -0.87
N ILE A 100 -8.84 4.17 -0.88
CA ILE A 100 -9.81 5.28 -0.79
C ILE A 100 -10.79 5.22 -1.96
N LEU A 101 -10.30 5.05 -3.19
CA LEU A 101 -11.15 5.04 -4.38
C LEU A 101 -12.13 3.85 -4.38
N ILE A 102 -11.67 2.64 -4.05
CA ILE A 102 -12.53 1.47 -3.96
C ILE A 102 -13.62 1.70 -2.91
N SER A 103 -13.23 2.04 -1.68
CA SER A 103 -14.16 2.16 -0.55
C SER A 103 -15.17 3.30 -0.71
N ASN A 104 -14.85 4.34 -1.48
CA ASN A 104 -15.73 5.50 -1.61
C ASN A 104 -16.50 5.53 -2.93
N LEU A 105 -15.95 5.01 -4.04
CA LEU A 105 -16.60 5.13 -5.34
C LEU A 105 -17.33 3.85 -5.74
N LYS A 106 -16.78 2.68 -5.40
CA LYS A 106 -17.29 1.37 -5.83
C LYS A 106 -17.37 0.36 -4.68
N PRO A 107 -18.00 0.69 -3.53
CA PRO A 107 -18.04 -0.21 -2.38
C PRO A 107 -18.87 -1.48 -2.62
N LEU A 108 -19.80 -1.46 -3.57
CA LEU A 108 -20.67 -2.59 -3.90
C LEU A 108 -20.04 -3.59 -4.88
N ASP A 109 -18.94 -3.20 -5.55
CA ASP A 109 -18.21 -4.05 -6.49
C ASP A 109 -17.22 -4.98 -5.75
N VAL A 110 -17.32 -5.03 -4.42
CA VAL A 110 -16.46 -5.76 -3.50
C VAL A 110 -17.36 -6.41 -2.46
N ASN A 111 -17.14 -7.70 -2.16
CA ASN A 111 -17.93 -8.37 -1.14
C ASN A 111 -17.55 -7.91 0.28
N GLU A 112 -18.33 -8.29 1.29
CA GLU A 112 -18.11 -7.83 2.67
C GLU A 112 -16.74 -8.24 3.23
N GLU A 113 -16.29 -9.45 2.93
CA GLU A 113 -15.01 -9.99 3.38
C GLU A 113 -13.84 -9.24 2.74
N GLU A 114 -13.90 -8.99 1.43
CA GLU A 114 -12.91 -8.22 0.69
C GLU A 114 -12.86 -6.77 1.18
N MET A 115 -14.02 -6.18 1.46
CA MET A 115 -14.11 -4.83 2.02
C MET A 115 -13.45 -4.77 3.40
N GLN A 116 -13.65 -5.80 4.23
CA GLN A 116 -12.99 -5.91 5.53
C GLN A 116 -11.46 -6.06 5.38
N ALA A 117 -11.00 -6.86 4.42
CA ALA A 117 -9.58 -7.02 4.11
C ALA A 117 -8.93 -5.70 3.64
N LEU A 118 -9.61 -4.93 2.78
CA LEU A 118 -9.15 -3.61 2.33
C LEU A 118 -9.01 -2.63 3.51
N LYS A 119 -9.98 -2.62 4.44
CA LYS A 119 -9.92 -1.82 5.67
C LYS A 119 -8.77 -2.25 6.59
N SER A 120 -8.50 -3.55 6.71
CA SER A 120 -7.35 -4.04 7.47
C SER A 120 -6.04 -3.54 6.88
N LEU A 121 -5.85 -3.63 5.56
CA LEU A 121 -4.66 -3.09 4.88
C LEU A 121 -4.53 -1.57 5.08
N GLU A 122 -5.64 -0.82 5.05
CA GLU A 122 -5.63 0.61 5.36
C GLU A 122 -5.18 0.87 6.80
N SER A 123 -5.67 0.09 7.76
CA SER A 123 -5.28 0.17 9.18
C SER A 123 -3.77 -0.07 9.37
N TYR A 124 -3.20 -1.11 8.76
CA TYR A 124 -1.75 -1.38 8.84
C TYR A 124 -0.92 -0.25 8.22
N LEU A 125 -1.35 0.33 7.09
CA LEU A 125 -0.70 1.52 6.52
C LEU A 125 -0.66 2.69 7.52
N TYR A 126 -1.76 2.93 8.24
CA TYR A 126 -1.79 3.97 9.27
C TYR A 126 -0.88 3.64 10.47
N THR A 127 -0.92 2.39 10.94
CA THR A 127 -0.05 1.93 12.05
C THR A 127 1.43 2.12 11.72
N VAL A 128 1.85 1.70 10.53
CA VAL A 128 3.23 1.89 10.05
C VAL A 128 3.57 3.37 9.91
N ALA A 129 2.68 4.18 9.33
CA ALA A 129 2.91 5.61 9.16
C ALA A 129 2.97 6.39 10.48
N ARG A 130 2.27 5.92 11.53
CA ARG A 130 2.27 6.53 12.87
C ARG A 130 3.37 6.00 13.79
N SER A 131 4.02 4.90 13.44
CA SER A 131 5.17 4.39 14.18
C SER A 131 6.35 5.35 14.01
N ASN A 132 6.39 6.36 14.88
CA ASN A 132 7.43 7.39 14.89
C ASN A 132 8.83 6.81 15.17
N SER A 133 8.92 5.59 15.70
CA SER A 133 10.18 4.90 16.00
C SER A 133 10.72 4.06 14.83
N GLY A 134 9.93 3.80 13.79
CA GLY A 134 10.31 2.85 12.73
C GLY A 134 10.51 1.43 13.28
N ARG A 135 9.75 1.09 14.34
CA ARG A 135 9.85 -0.16 15.07
C ARG A 135 8.46 -0.74 15.26
N VAL A 136 8.40 -2.06 15.28
CA VAL A 136 7.21 -2.83 15.66
C VAL A 136 7.61 -3.69 16.85
N SER A 137 6.81 -3.66 17.91
CA SER A 137 7.04 -4.53 19.06
C SER A 137 6.99 -5.99 18.60
N ASN A 138 8.04 -6.75 18.89
CA ASN A 138 8.26 -8.11 18.40
C ASN A 138 7.06 -9.05 18.63
N GLY A 139 6.30 -8.84 19.72
CA GLY A 139 5.10 -9.64 20.05
C GLY A 139 3.92 -9.54 19.07
N ASN A 140 3.90 -8.56 18.16
CA ASN A 140 2.79 -8.35 17.21
C ASN A 140 3.21 -8.54 15.74
N PHE A 141 4.50 -8.83 15.47
CA PHE A 141 5.01 -8.87 14.10
C PHE A 141 4.43 -10.05 13.30
N GLU A 142 4.42 -11.25 13.88
CA GLU A 142 3.92 -12.45 13.21
C GLU A 142 2.43 -12.31 12.88
N ASP A 143 1.64 -11.78 13.83
CA ASP A 143 0.22 -11.51 13.63
C ASP A 143 -0.01 -10.50 12.50
N TYR A 144 0.72 -9.38 12.48
CA TYR A 144 0.60 -8.39 11.39
C TYR A 144 0.97 -8.98 10.04
N CYS A 145 2.05 -9.76 9.96
CA CYS A 145 2.45 -10.43 8.73
C CYS A 145 1.37 -11.41 8.25
N LYS A 146 0.84 -12.23 9.16
CA LYS A 146 -0.21 -13.19 8.85
C LYS A 146 -1.49 -12.51 8.39
N ASP A 147 -1.93 -11.46 9.07
CA ASP A 147 -3.14 -10.72 8.74
C ASP A 147 -3.01 -10.00 7.39
N ILE A 148 -1.88 -9.34 7.14
CA ILE A 148 -1.61 -8.68 5.85
C ILE A 148 -1.61 -9.71 4.72
N CYS A 149 -0.94 -10.85 4.90
CA CYS A 149 -0.92 -11.91 3.89
C CYS A 149 -2.33 -12.46 3.63
N SER A 150 -3.09 -12.73 4.70
CA SER A 150 -4.46 -13.24 4.61
C SER A 150 -5.37 -12.26 3.86
N ALA A 151 -5.27 -10.96 4.17
CA ALA A 151 -6.01 -9.91 3.47
C ALA A 151 -5.67 -9.86 1.98
N ILE A 152 -4.38 -10.00 1.62
CA ILE A 152 -3.94 -10.02 0.21
C ILE A 152 -4.52 -11.22 -0.54
N ILE A 153 -4.44 -12.42 0.06
CA ILE A 153 -4.98 -13.64 -0.52
C ILE A 153 -6.49 -13.49 -0.73
N LEU A 154 -7.20 -12.95 0.25
CA LEU A 154 -8.65 -12.75 0.16
C LEU A 154 -9.04 -11.78 -0.96
N ILE A 155 -8.24 -10.73 -1.20
CA ILE A 155 -8.50 -9.75 -2.27
C ILE A 155 -8.16 -10.29 -3.68
N CYS A 156 -7.16 -11.16 -3.80
CA CYS A 156 -6.58 -11.55 -5.10
C CYS A 156 -6.77 -13.04 -5.46
N GLY A 157 -7.31 -13.84 -4.55
CA GLY A 157 -7.51 -15.28 -4.68
C GLY A 157 -6.23 -16.13 -4.55
N ASP A 158 -6.42 -17.43 -4.36
CA ASP A 158 -5.38 -18.42 -4.06
C ASP A 158 -4.31 -18.57 -5.16
N SER A 159 -4.65 -18.22 -6.41
CA SER A 159 -3.68 -18.21 -7.51
C SER A 159 -2.51 -17.23 -7.26
N TYR A 160 -2.74 -16.24 -6.40
CA TYR A 160 -1.79 -15.22 -6.00
C TYR A 160 -0.95 -15.63 -4.78
N GLU A 161 -1.45 -16.58 -3.97
CA GLU A 161 -0.76 -17.14 -2.79
C GLU A 161 0.57 -17.79 -3.16
N LYS A 162 0.60 -18.62 -4.23
CA LYS A 162 1.81 -19.32 -4.71
C LYS A 162 2.97 -18.40 -5.08
N ARG A 163 2.67 -17.17 -5.53
CA ARG A 163 3.69 -16.15 -5.82
C ARG A 163 4.28 -15.53 -4.57
N PHE A 164 3.53 -15.52 -3.46
CA PHE A 164 3.91 -14.85 -2.21
C PHE A 164 4.46 -15.79 -1.13
N THR A 165 4.12 -17.08 -1.11
CA THR A 165 4.70 -18.03 -0.17
C THR A 165 6.24 -18.01 -0.24
N ASN A 166 6.81 -17.86 -1.44
CA ASN A 166 8.25 -17.72 -1.66
C ASN A 166 8.85 -16.41 -1.13
N ILE A 167 8.05 -15.34 -1.08
CA ILE A 167 8.48 -14.04 -0.58
C ILE A 167 8.42 -14.04 0.94
N CYS A 168 7.36 -14.56 1.57
CA CYS A 168 7.19 -14.53 3.02
C CYS A 168 8.12 -15.47 3.82
N CYS A 169 8.85 -16.38 3.16
CA CYS A 169 9.89 -17.17 3.81
C CYS A 169 11.11 -16.28 4.14
N SER A 170 11.30 -16.05 5.45
CA SER A 170 12.20 -15.09 6.12
C SER A 170 13.62 -14.87 5.56
N LEU A 171 14.18 -15.80 4.78
CA LEU A 171 15.50 -15.67 4.16
C LEU A 171 15.50 -14.84 2.85
N HIS A 172 14.41 -14.85 2.08
CA HIS A 172 14.32 -14.09 0.84
C HIS A 172 13.99 -12.61 1.08
N ILE A 173 13.21 -12.33 2.14
CA ILE A 173 12.81 -10.98 2.50
C ILE A 173 14.01 -10.13 2.89
N ASP A 174 14.97 -10.64 3.67
CA ASP A 174 16.16 -9.87 4.07
C ASP A 174 16.98 -9.38 2.86
N LEU A 175 17.09 -10.20 1.80
CA LEU A 175 17.78 -9.83 0.57
C LEU A 175 16.97 -8.85 -0.28
N GLU A 176 15.66 -9.04 -0.38
CA GLU A 176 14.76 -8.15 -1.10
C GLU A 176 14.59 -6.79 -0.40
N ILE A 177 14.55 -6.76 0.93
CA ILE A 177 14.61 -5.53 1.74
C ILE A 177 15.93 -4.81 1.46
N LYS A 178 17.08 -5.51 1.48
CA LYS A 178 18.36 -4.87 1.15
C LYS A 178 18.37 -4.27 -0.25
N LYS A 179 17.82 -4.97 -1.25
CA LYS A 179 17.68 -4.43 -2.62
C LYS A 179 16.73 -3.23 -2.65
N TYR A 180 15.59 -3.31 -1.99
CA TYR A 180 14.60 -2.24 -1.90
C TYR A 180 15.16 -0.99 -1.23
N LEU A 181 15.91 -1.16 -0.13
CA LEU A 181 16.62 -0.06 0.52
C LEU A 181 17.66 0.56 -0.43
N LYS A 182 18.43 -0.24 -1.19
CA LYS A 182 19.36 0.31 -2.20
C LYS A 182 18.65 1.13 -3.28
N THR A 183 17.48 0.69 -3.75
CA THR A 183 16.71 1.46 -4.75
C THR A 183 16.24 2.80 -4.19
N LEU A 184 15.85 2.85 -2.91
CA LEU A 184 15.47 4.09 -2.23
C LEU A 184 16.66 5.04 -1.98
N CYS A 185 17.88 4.52 -1.87
CA CYS A 185 19.11 5.33 -1.74
C CYS A 185 19.64 5.89 -3.06
N SER A 186 19.16 5.39 -4.20
CA SER A 186 19.71 5.68 -5.54
C SER A 186 18.87 6.71 -6.32
N GLU A 187 17.77 7.18 -5.73
CA GLU A 187 16.92 8.29 -6.19
C GLU A 187 17.16 9.53 -5.33
#